data_AF-A0A450UE86-F1
#
_entry.id   AF-A0A450UE86-F1
#
_cell.length_a   1.000
_cell.length_b   1.000
_cell.length_c   1.000
_cell.angle_alpha   90.00
_cell.angle_beta   90.00
_cell.angle_gamma   90.00
#
_symmetry.space_group_name_H-M   'P 1'
#
loop_
_entity.id
_entity.type
_entity.pdbx_description
1 polymer ?
#
loop_
_entity_poly.entity_id
_entity_poly.type
_entity_poly.pdbx_seq_one_letter_code
_entity_poly.pdbx_strand_id
1 'polypeptide(L)'
;MKQPDHILIHQDSGITEYGTPEPILEAARLTMGGIDLDPASSPSHDLRVRAHRIYTKETDGLSRSWHGNIWMNHPFGRGRNEKWIDKLMHEYILGHVDQACCITFNSTETKWFAHLLDFPQCFINGRTNYLLNGVPMEDAPKGSVVTYLGGEYSQIPCGLFLARDGQSEICPIPLLKILIQNIHQTKNDTRFSTVNEVT
;
A
#
# COMPACT_ATOMS: atom_id res chain seq x y z
N MET A 1 34.92 2.70 11.57
CA MET A 1 34.21 2.86 12.86
C MET A 1 32.72 2.81 12.57
N LYS A 2 31.98 1.86 13.14
CA LYS A 2 30.50 1.92 13.13
C LYS A 2 30.10 3.14 13.97
N GLN A 3 29.30 4.04 13.41
CA GLN A 3 28.67 5.07 14.22
C GLN A 3 27.81 4.37 15.27
N PRO A 4 27.81 4.84 16.52
CA PRO A 4 27.10 4.15 17.57
C PRO A 4 25.58 4.29 17.39
N ASP A 5 24.84 3.25 17.78
CA ASP A 5 23.43 2.98 17.44
C ASP A 5 22.39 4.00 17.95
N HIS A 6 22.83 5.15 18.48
CA HIS A 6 21.98 6.13 19.16
C HIS A 6 21.77 7.47 18.42
N ILE A 7 22.25 7.62 17.18
CA ILE A 7 22.07 8.86 16.41
C ILE A 7 21.68 8.57 14.95
N LEU A 8 20.46 8.07 14.75
CA LEU A 8 19.81 8.09 13.42
C LEU A 8 18.38 8.58 13.57
N ILE A 9 18.24 9.88 13.85
CA ILE A 9 16.92 10.57 13.89
C ILE A 9 16.27 10.58 12.49
N HIS A 10 17.09 10.50 11.44
CA HIS A 10 16.66 10.42 10.05
C HIS A 10 17.30 9.19 9.38
N GLN A 11 16.52 8.11 9.25
CA GLN A 11 16.88 6.97 8.41
C GLN A 11 16.40 7.24 6.98
N ASP A 12 17.34 7.29 6.04
CA ASP A 12 17.07 7.34 4.59
C ASP A 12 17.85 6.19 3.94
N SER A 13 17.14 5.29 3.26
CA SER A 13 17.73 4.17 2.53
C SER A 13 18.32 4.60 1.19
N GLY A 14 17.96 5.78 0.68
CA GLY A 14 18.20 6.20 -0.70
C GLY A 14 17.41 5.42 -1.74
N ILE A 15 16.67 4.38 -1.33
CA ILE A 15 15.85 3.53 -2.20
C ILE A 15 14.42 4.03 -2.13
N THR A 16 13.83 4.19 -3.31
CA THR A 16 12.55 4.89 -3.42
C THR A 16 11.49 4.05 -4.08
N GLU A 17 11.88 3.02 -4.83
CA GLU A 17 10.99 2.11 -5.53
C GLU A 17 11.02 0.76 -4.83
N TYR A 18 9.84 0.29 -4.44
CA TYR A 18 9.65 -0.93 -3.68
C TYR A 18 8.46 -1.68 -4.26
N GLY A 19 8.56 -3.00 -4.41
CA GLY A 19 7.43 -3.86 -4.71
C GLY A 19 6.57 -4.12 -3.48
N THR A 20 5.30 -4.44 -3.69
CA THR A 20 4.36 -4.71 -2.60
C THR A 20 4.25 -6.21 -2.34
N PRO A 21 4.24 -6.67 -1.06
CA PRO A 21 3.93 -8.07 -0.73
C PRO A 21 2.60 -8.57 -1.31
N GLU A 22 2.60 -9.80 -1.82
CA GLU A 22 1.44 -10.44 -2.45
C GLU A 22 0.15 -10.39 -1.59
N PRO A 23 0.17 -10.60 -0.26
CA PRO A 23 -1.05 -10.57 0.55
C PRO A 23 -1.78 -9.22 0.50
N ILE A 24 -1.03 -8.12 0.35
CA ILE A 24 -1.61 -6.77 0.26
C ILE A 24 -2.21 -6.56 -1.14
N LEU A 25 -1.50 -6.98 -2.19
CA LEU A 25 -1.97 -6.91 -3.58
C LEU A 25 -3.24 -7.74 -3.77
N GLU A 26 -3.29 -8.93 -3.19
CA GLU A 26 -4.47 -9.79 -3.25
C GLU A 26 -5.68 -9.16 -2.57
N ALA A 27 -5.48 -8.56 -1.40
CA ALA A 27 -6.57 -7.86 -0.73
C ALA A 27 -7.07 -6.65 -1.53
N ALA A 28 -6.16 -5.91 -2.19
CA ALA A 28 -6.54 -4.81 -3.07
C ALA A 28 -7.38 -5.29 -4.26
N ARG A 29 -6.98 -6.39 -4.91
CA ARG A 29 -7.75 -7.00 -6.00
C ARG A 29 -9.13 -7.47 -5.56
N LEU A 30 -9.20 -8.20 -4.44
CA LEU A 30 -10.47 -8.68 -3.89
C LEU A 30 -11.40 -7.53 -3.50
N THR A 31 -10.84 -6.40 -3.07
CA THR A 31 -11.61 -5.20 -2.71
C THR A 31 -12.18 -4.51 -3.94
N MET A 32 -11.34 -4.23 -4.94
CA MET A 32 -11.73 -3.43 -6.10
C MET A 32 -12.39 -4.27 -7.20
N GLY A 33 -12.31 -5.60 -7.13
CA GLY A 33 -12.76 -6.52 -8.18
C GLY A 33 -11.77 -6.68 -9.34
N GLY A 34 -10.53 -6.21 -9.17
CA GLY A 34 -9.50 -6.15 -10.19
C GLY A 34 -8.72 -4.84 -10.14
N ILE A 35 -7.62 -4.77 -10.90
CA ILE A 35 -6.80 -3.58 -11.03
C ILE A 35 -6.66 -3.25 -12.51
N ASP A 36 -7.07 -2.06 -12.92
CA ASP A 36 -6.96 -1.60 -14.30
C ASP A 36 -5.65 -0.90 -14.57
N LEU A 37 -5.11 -0.18 -13.57
CA LEU A 37 -3.90 0.60 -13.74
C LEU A 37 -3.01 0.57 -12.49
N ASP A 38 -1.72 0.32 -12.73
CA ASP A 38 -0.62 0.68 -11.84
C ASP A 38 0.18 1.83 -12.47
N PRO A 39 0.00 3.08 -12.00
CA PRO A 39 0.60 4.24 -12.64
C PRO A 39 2.07 4.45 -12.26
N ALA A 40 2.63 3.64 -11.37
CA ALA A 40 3.95 3.82 -10.80
C ALA A 40 4.78 2.53 -10.81
N SER A 41 4.59 1.73 -11.85
CA SER A 41 5.18 0.41 -12.01
C SER A 41 6.63 0.49 -12.50
N SER A 42 7.32 -0.66 -12.55
CA SER A 42 8.59 -0.75 -13.27
C SER A 42 8.76 -2.14 -13.89
N PRO A 43 9.57 -2.29 -14.96
CA PRO A 43 9.80 -3.61 -15.57
C PRO A 43 10.40 -4.64 -14.60
N SER A 44 11.16 -4.17 -13.60
CA SER A 44 11.76 -4.98 -12.53
C SER A 44 10.83 -5.20 -11.33
N HIS A 45 9.77 -4.40 -11.18
CA HIS A 45 8.80 -4.50 -10.09
C HIS A 45 7.40 -4.85 -10.62
N ASP A 46 7.08 -6.13 -10.47
CA ASP A 46 5.74 -6.64 -10.20
C ASP A 46 4.71 -6.72 -11.32
N LEU A 47 4.93 -7.70 -12.21
CA LEU A 47 3.84 -8.52 -12.78
C LEU A 47 2.84 -9.05 -11.72
N ARG A 48 3.21 -9.01 -10.44
CA ARG A 48 2.37 -9.37 -9.28
C ARG A 48 1.20 -8.43 -9.05
N VAL A 49 1.28 -7.16 -9.43
CA VAL A 49 0.11 -6.26 -9.32
C VAL A 49 -1.03 -6.78 -10.20
N ARG A 50 -0.69 -7.34 -11.36
CA ARG A 50 -1.65 -7.84 -12.36
C ARG A 50 -2.63 -6.76 -12.83
N ALA A 51 -2.13 -5.52 -12.93
CA ALA A 51 -2.88 -4.44 -13.53
C ALA A 51 -3.03 -4.65 -15.05
N HIS A 52 -4.17 -4.29 -15.63
CA HIS A 52 -4.36 -4.35 -17.08
C HIS A 52 -3.42 -3.40 -17.85
N ARG A 53 -3.11 -2.26 -17.25
CA ARG A 53 -2.19 -1.25 -17.78
C ARG A 53 -1.19 -0.84 -16.72
N ILE A 54 0.00 -0.46 -17.17
CA ILE A 54 1.02 0.08 -16.28
C ILE A 54 1.64 1.33 -16.90
N TYR A 55 2.11 2.23 -16.05
CA TYR A 55 3.08 3.25 -16.43
C TYR A 55 4.39 3.01 -15.69
N THR A 56 5.49 3.17 -16.42
CA THR A 56 6.84 3.11 -15.89
C THR A 56 7.45 4.50 -15.80
N LYS A 57 8.63 4.59 -15.20
CA LYS A 57 9.46 5.80 -15.15
C LYS A 57 9.65 6.43 -16.54
N GLU A 58 9.83 5.62 -17.58
CA GLU A 58 10.04 6.08 -18.96
C GLU A 58 8.77 6.67 -19.59
N THR A 59 7.60 6.15 -19.21
CA THR A 59 6.31 6.61 -19.73
C THR A 59 5.68 7.75 -18.91
N ASP A 60 6.27 8.07 -17.76
CA ASP A 60 5.88 9.10 -16.80
C ASP A 60 4.39 9.08 -16.45
N GLY A 61 4.03 8.25 -15.47
CA GLY A 61 2.65 8.07 -15.04
C GLY A 61 1.95 9.36 -14.56
N LEU A 62 2.70 10.35 -14.05
CA LEU A 62 2.11 11.63 -13.64
C LEU A 62 1.61 12.46 -14.84
N SER A 63 2.22 12.28 -16.02
CA SER A 63 1.84 12.94 -17.27
C SER A 63 0.65 12.29 -18.00
N ARG A 64 0.17 11.14 -17.50
CA ARG A 64 -0.86 10.33 -18.17
C ARG A 64 -2.22 10.49 -17.49
N SER A 65 -3.27 10.13 -18.22
CA SER A 65 -4.63 10.04 -17.67
C SER A 65 -4.83 8.72 -16.95
N TRP A 66 -5.50 8.73 -15.80
CA TRP A 66 -5.73 7.52 -15.00
C TRP A 66 -7.21 7.18 -15.05
N HIS A 67 -7.55 5.93 -15.35
CA HIS A 67 -8.94 5.50 -15.46
C HIS A 67 -9.14 4.10 -14.88
N GLY A 68 -10.30 3.90 -14.24
CA GLY A 68 -10.72 2.62 -13.67
C GLY A 68 -10.22 2.39 -12.25
N ASN A 69 -9.99 1.12 -11.90
CA ASN A 69 -9.49 0.71 -10.59
C ASN A 69 -7.96 0.85 -10.48
N ILE A 70 -7.48 1.64 -9.52
CA ILE A 70 -6.07 1.98 -9.40
C ILE A 70 -5.42 1.28 -8.21
N TRP A 71 -4.32 0.57 -8.44
CA TRP A 71 -3.37 0.27 -7.38
C TRP A 71 -2.23 1.27 -7.47
N MET A 72 -1.93 1.98 -6.38
CA MET A 72 -0.83 2.94 -6.33
C MET A 72 0.14 2.63 -5.21
N ASN A 73 1.36 2.30 -5.62
CA ASN A 73 2.54 2.19 -4.76
C ASN A 73 3.65 3.02 -5.41
N HIS A 74 3.60 4.34 -5.23
CA HIS A 74 4.48 5.26 -5.93
C HIS A 74 5.89 5.31 -5.33
N PRO A 75 6.90 5.82 -6.07
CA PRO A 75 8.24 5.97 -5.54
C PRO A 75 8.25 6.93 -4.35
N PHE A 76 8.56 6.44 -3.16
CA PHE A 76 8.53 7.23 -1.92
C PHE A 76 9.61 8.29 -1.92
N GLY A 77 9.26 9.53 -1.54
CA GLY A 77 10.24 10.57 -1.33
C GLY A 77 9.64 11.95 -1.11
N ARG A 78 10.41 12.80 -0.41
CA ARG A 78 10.04 14.20 -0.18
C ARG A 78 9.80 14.92 -1.52
N GLY A 79 8.70 15.66 -1.61
CA GLY A 79 8.28 16.38 -2.83
C GLY A 79 7.73 15.50 -3.97
N ARG A 80 7.93 14.17 -3.92
CA ARG A 80 7.29 13.23 -4.85
C ARG A 80 5.95 12.74 -4.32
N ASN A 81 5.87 12.40 -3.03
CA ASN A 81 4.62 11.92 -2.43
C ASN A 81 3.45 12.86 -2.70
N GLU A 82 3.65 14.17 -2.54
CA GLU A 82 2.65 15.21 -2.81
C GLU A 82 2.13 15.14 -4.25
N LYS A 83 3.01 15.10 -5.25
CA LYS A 83 2.62 15.02 -6.67
C LYS A 83 1.76 13.79 -6.99
N TRP A 84 2.10 12.64 -6.42
CA TRP A 84 1.35 11.40 -6.65
C TRP A 84 -0.01 11.42 -5.96
N ILE A 85 -0.08 11.91 -4.72
CA ILE A 85 -1.36 12.03 -4.02
C ILE A 85 -2.25 13.08 -4.68
N ASP A 86 -1.72 14.25 -5.03
CA ASP A 86 -2.47 15.30 -5.73
C ASP A 86 -3.04 14.78 -7.05
N LYS A 87 -2.25 13.99 -7.79
CA LYS A 87 -2.69 13.36 -9.04
C LYS A 87 -3.80 12.34 -8.81
N LEU A 88 -3.66 11.46 -7.81
CA LEU A 88 -4.70 10.50 -7.46
C LEU A 88 -6.02 11.21 -7.08
N MET A 89 -5.92 12.21 -6.21
CA MET A 89 -7.08 12.99 -5.76
C MET A 89 -7.74 13.73 -6.92
N HIS A 90 -6.96 14.34 -7.81
CA HIS A 90 -7.47 15.03 -8.98
C HIS A 90 -8.26 14.10 -9.90
N GLU A 91 -7.69 12.95 -10.27
CA GLU A 91 -8.36 11.99 -11.17
C GLU A 91 -9.58 11.33 -10.51
N TYR A 92 -9.55 11.15 -9.18
CA TYR A 92 -10.71 10.67 -8.41
C TYR A 92 -11.84 11.69 -8.37
N ILE A 93 -11.54 12.97 -8.08
CA ILE A 93 -12.54 14.05 -8.04
C ILE A 93 -13.18 14.27 -9.43
N LEU A 94 -12.40 14.10 -10.51
CA LEU A 94 -12.92 14.16 -11.87
C LEU A 94 -13.78 12.94 -12.26
N GLY A 95 -13.84 11.91 -11.43
CA GLY A 95 -14.58 10.68 -11.70
C GLY A 95 -13.92 9.77 -12.74
N HIS A 96 -12.64 9.96 -13.04
CA HIS A 96 -11.90 9.05 -13.92
C HIS A 96 -11.47 7.78 -13.17
N VAL A 97 -11.13 7.91 -11.88
CA VAL A 97 -10.79 6.79 -11.00
C VAL A 97 -12.07 6.32 -10.30
N ASP A 98 -12.49 5.09 -10.60
CA ASP A 98 -13.67 4.48 -9.98
C ASP A 98 -13.39 4.10 -8.52
N GLN A 99 -12.25 3.44 -8.30
CA GLN A 99 -11.74 3.03 -7.01
C GLN A 99 -10.21 3.09 -7.01
N ALA A 100 -9.60 3.29 -5.85
CA ALA A 100 -8.16 3.19 -5.68
C ALA A 100 -7.76 2.59 -4.33
N CYS A 101 -6.72 1.77 -4.35
CA CYS A 101 -5.96 1.40 -3.16
C CYS A 101 -4.57 2.02 -3.26
N CYS A 102 -4.25 2.93 -2.34
CA CYS A 102 -2.99 3.66 -2.29
C CYS A 102 -2.22 3.25 -1.03
N ILE A 103 -1.05 2.62 -1.18
CA ILE A 103 -0.18 2.31 -0.05
C ILE A 103 0.87 3.41 0.15
N THR A 104 0.99 3.91 1.38
CA THR A 104 2.01 4.89 1.76
C THR A 104 2.59 4.56 3.14
N PHE A 105 3.71 5.18 3.49
CA PHE A 105 4.09 5.29 4.89
C PHE A 105 3.07 6.14 5.66
N ASN A 106 2.83 5.77 6.92
CA ASN A 106 2.03 6.56 7.85
C ASN A 106 2.73 7.90 8.12
N SER A 107 2.26 8.94 7.45
CA SER A 107 2.90 10.27 7.41
C SER A 107 1.88 11.35 7.77
N THR A 108 1.08 11.10 8.81
CA THR A 108 -0.03 11.96 9.28
C THR A 108 0.38 13.40 9.56
N GLU A 109 1.67 13.65 9.80
CA GLU A 109 2.25 14.98 9.99
C GLU A 109 2.36 15.80 8.70
N THR A 110 2.15 15.19 7.53
CA THR A 110 2.40 15.83 6.23
C THR A 110 1.11 16.30 5.56
N LYS A 111 1.19 17.44 4.87
CA LYS A 111 0.05 18.03 4.15
C LYS A 111 -0.54 17.09 3.11
N TRP A 112 0.31 16.43 2.32
CA TRP A 112 -0.14 15.50 1.29
C TRP A 112 -0.90 14.31 1.87
N PHE A 113 -0.52 13.83 3.06
CA PHE A 113 -1.21 12.71 3.70
C PHE A 113 -2.58 13.13 4.26
N ALA A 114 -2.74 14.40 4.65
CA ALA A 114 -4.01 14.89 5.20
C ALA A 114 -5.18 14.69 4.22
N HIS A 115 -4.96 14.80 2.91
CA HIS A 115 -5.98 14.52 1.90
C HIS A 115 -6.48 13.07 1.92
N LEU A 116 -5.66 12.13 2.39
CA LEU A 116 -6.01 10.71 2.49
C LEU A 116 -6.79 10.38 3.76
N LEU A 117 -6.85 11.29 4.74
CA LEU A 117 -7.57 11.09 6.01
C LEU A 117 -9.08 11.12 5.85
N ASP A 118 -9.59 11.73 4.78
CA ASP A 118 -11.03 11.76 4.48
C ASP A 118 -11.57 10.40 4.01
N PHE A 119 -10.67 9.42 3.81
CA PHE A 119 -11.00 8.12 3.25
C PHE A 119 -10.73 6.98 4.25
N PRO A 120 -11.40 5.83 4.06
CA PRO A 120 -11.07 4.59 4.73
C PRO A 120 -9.58 4.23 4.68
N GLN A 121 -9.00 3.92 5.86
CA GLN A 121 -7.60 3.51 5.98
C GLN A 121 -7.46 2.16 6.68
N CYS A 122 -6.60 1.31 6.12
CA CYS A 122 -6.14 0.07 6.75
C CYS A 122 -4.69 0.21 7.20
N PHE A 123 -4.47 0.25 8.51
CA PHE A 123 -3.14 0.25 9.11
C PHE A 123 -2.60 -1.19 9.20
N ILE A 124 -1.43 -1.42 8.59
CA ILE A 124 -0.80 -2.73 8.60
C ILE A 124 -0.09 -2.93 9.94
N ASN A 125 -0.36 -4.04 10.62
CA ASN A 125 0.30 -4.39 11.87
C ASN A 125 1.74 -4.87 11.61
N GLY A 126 2.72 -4.26 12.28
CA GLY A 126 4.14 -4.50 12.04
C GLY A 126 4.72 -3.69 10.88
N ARG A 127 5.98 -3.97 10.52
CA ARG A 127 6.62 -3.35 9.36
C ARG A 127 6.28 -4.14 8.10
N THR A 128 5.90 -3.43 7.05
CA THR A 128 5.66 -4.05 5.74
C THR A 128 7.00 -4.49 5.15
N ASN A 129 7.15 -5.78 4.88
CA ASN A 129 8.35 -6.33 4.24
C ASN A 129 8.31 -6.06 2.74
N TYR A 130 8.51 -4.80 2.35
CA TYR A 130 8.56 -4.37 0.96
C TYR A 130 9.57 -5.17 0.15
N LEU A 131 9.34 -5.34 -1.14
CA LEU A 131 10.20 -6.12 -2.01
C LEU A 131 11.18 -5.20 -2.73
N LEU A 132 12.47 -5.55 -2.74
CA LEU A 132 13.47 -4.92 -3.59
C LEU A 132 13.93 -5.95 -4.62
N ASN A 133 13.65 -5.70 -5.90
CA ASN A 133 13.91 -6.67 -6.98
C ASN A 133 13.30 -8.07 -6.68
N GLY A 134 12.13 -8.07 -6.03
CA GLY A 134 11.41 -9.29 -5.63
C GLY A 134 11.90 -9.99 -4.36
N VAL A 135 12.96 -9.49 -3.72
CA VAL A 135 13.44 -9.99 -2.43
C VAL A 135 12.83 -9.18 -1.30
N PRO A 136 12.21 -9.80 -0.28
CA PRO A 136 11.71 -9.08 0.89
C PRO A 136 12.84 -8.35 1.62
N MET A 137 12.65 -7.06 1.85
CA MET A 137 13.45 -6.25 2.74
C MET A 137 12.87 -6.33 4.14
N GLU A 138 13.73 -6.61 5.12
CA GLU A 138 13.36 -6.51 6.53
C GLU A 138 13.33 -5.04 6.97
N ASP A 139 12.47 -4.75 7.94
CA ASP A 139 12.43 -3.47 8.67
C ASP A 139 12.24 -2.20 7.83
N ALA A 140 11.09 -2.10 7.15
CA ALA A 140 10.67 -0.82 6.58
C ALA A 140 10.74 0.32 7.62
N PRO A 141 11.32 1.48 7.27
CA PRO A 141 11.69 2.53 8.22
C PRO A 141 10.47 3.16 8.89
N LYS A 142 9.29 3.06 8.27
CA LYS A 142 8.00 3.53 8.81
C LYS A 142 6.90 2.46 8.68
N GLY A 143 5.91 2.53 9.56
CA GLY A 143 4.67 1.75 9.39
C GLY A 143 3.94 2.19 8.13
N SER A 144 3.21 1.27 7.50
CA SER A 144 2.50 1.53 6.26
C SER A 144 0.98 1.47 6.46
N VAL A 145 0.28 2.17 5.59
CA VAL A 145 -1.17 2.28 5.57
C VAL A 145 -1.65 2.19 4.13
N VAL A 146 -2.73 1.46 3.91
CA VAL A 146 -3.45 1.44 2.63
C VAL A 146 -4.68 2.31 2.77
N THR A 147 -4.78 3.36 1.96
CA THR A 147 -5.97 4.20 1.86
C THR A 147 -6.83 3.70 0.70
N TYR A 148 -8.12 3.55 0.93
CA TYR A 148 -9.09 3.13 -0.08
C TYR A 148 -10.01 4.28 -0.47
N LEU A 149 -10.01 4.63 -1.75
CA LEU A 149 -10.91 5.60 -2.36
C LEU A 149 -11.93 4.81 -3.19
N GLY A 150 -13.24 5.01 -2.99
CA GLY A 150 -14.25 4.32 -3.79
C GLY A 150 -15.65 4.27 -3.17
N GLY A 151 -16.66 4.29 -4.04
CA GLY A 151 -18.08 4.10 -3.69
C GLY A 151 -18.68 5.14 -2.74
N GLU A 152 -19.86 4.83 -2.17
CA GLU A 152 -20.55 5.64 -1.16
C GLU A 152 -19.77 5.77 0.17
N TYR A 153 -18.68 4.99 0.32
CA TYR A 153 -17.82 4.98 1.50
C TYR A 153 -16.76 6.10 1.51
N SER A 154 -16.64 6.84 0.40
CA SER A 154 -15.80 8.03 0.26
C SER A 154 -16.19 9.21 1.14
N GLN A 155 -17.37 9.15 1.79
CA GLN A 155 -17.88 10.19 2.68
C GLN A 155 -17.95 9.74 4.15
N ILE A 156 -17.45 8.55 4.50
CA ILE A 156 -17.40 8.12 5.90
C ILE A 156 -16.10 8.67 6.50
N PRO A 157 -16.17 9.65 7.44
CA PRO A 157 -14.99 10.15 8.11
C PRO A 157 -14.27 8.99 8.78
N CYS A 158 -12.95 8.96 8.65
CA CYS A 158 -12.06 7.91 9.15
C CYS A 158 -12.47 7.39 10.54
N GLY A 159 -13.13 6.24 10.57
CA GLY A 159 -13.13 5.37 11.75
C GLY A 159 -11.77 4.68 11.80
N LEU A 160 -11.02 4.86 12.89
CA LEU A 160 -9.79 4.10 13.10
C LEU A 160 -10.16 2.63 13.28
N PHE A 161 -9.93 1.81 12.26
CA PHE A 161 -10.06 0.37 12.40
C PHE A 161 -8.68 -0.26 12.51
N LEU A 162 -8.34 -0.72 13.71
CA LEU A 162 -7.10 -1.45 13.97
C LEU A 162 -7.32 -2.92 13.63
N ALA A 163 -6.45 -3.48 12.78
CA ALA A 163 -6.32 -4.93 12.62
C ALA A 163 -5.68 -5.51 13.90
N ARG A 164 -6.48 -5.66 14.97
CA ARG A 164 -6.10 -6.38 16.19
C ARG A 164 -6.85 -7.70 16.28
N ASP A 165 -6.16 -8.65 16.91
CA ASP A 165 -6.52 -10.05 17.08
C ASP A 165 -8.03 -10.33 17.17
N GLY A 166 -8.58 -10.98 16.14
CA GLY A 166 -9.75 -11.86 16.29
C GLY A 166 -11.13 -11.23 16.44
N GLN A 167 -11.34 -9.93 16.21
CA GLN A 167 -12.70 -9.35 16.17
C GLN A 167 -12.97 -8.68 14.82
N SER A 168 -13.70 -9.39 13.96
CA SER A 168 -14.02 -9.02 12.57
C SER A 168 -15.41 -8.35 12.40
N GLU A 169 -16.13 -8.03 13.49
CA GLU A 169 -17.58 -7.93 13.37
C GLU A 169 -18.19 -6.59 12.96
N ILE A 170 -17.46 -5.46 12.91
CA ILE A 170 -18.05 -4.23 12.35
C ILE A 170 -17.00 -3.42 11.59
N CYS A 171 -16.62 -3.87 10.39
CA CYS A 171 -16.02 -2.98 9.40
C CYS A 171 -16.85 -2.95 8.11
N PRO A 172 -17.38 -1.78 7.70
CA PRO A 172 -18.15 -1.64 6.47
C PRO A 172 -17.27 -1.66 5.20
N ILE A 173 -15.93 -1.63 5.34
CA ILE A 173 -15.00 -1.56 4.21
C ILE A 173 -14.51 -2.98 3.86
N PRO A 174 -14.80 -3.50 2.65
CA PRO A 174 -14.36 -4.83 2.21
C PRO A 174 -12.85 -5.05 2.35
N LEU A 175 -12.04 -4.03 2.05
CA LEU A 175 -10.57 -4.07 2.15
C LEU A 175 -10.07 -4.45 3.53
N LEU A 176 -10.68 -3.90 4.58
CA LEU A 176 -10.24 -4.18 5.93
C LEU A 176 -10.64 -5.59 6.37
N LYS A 177 -11.85 -6.04 6.03
CA LYS A 177 -12.28 -7.43 6.31
C LYS A 177 -11.34 -8.44 5.66
N ILE A 178 -10.97 -8.18 4.40
CA ILE A 178 -10.10 -9.07 3.61
C ILE A 178 -8.63 -9.00 4.07
N LEU A 179 -8.09 -7.81 4.36
CA LEU A 179 -6.74 -7.66 4.90
C LEU A 179 -6.60 -8.32 6.28
N ILE A 180 -7.59 -8.15 7.17
CA ILE A 180 -7.61 -8.82 8.48
C ILE A 180 -7.62 -10.34 8.29
N GLN A 181 -8.52 -10.88 7.45
CA GLN A 181 -8.65 -12.32 7.23
C GLN A 181 -7.39 -12.97 6.61
N ASN A 182 -6.74 -12.31 5.64
CA ASN A 182 -5.59 -12.88 4.93
C ASN A 182 -4.27 -12.78 5.71
N ILE A 183 -4.05 -11.71 6.51
CA ILE A 183 -2.87 -11.61 7.38
C ILE A 183 -2.87 -12.75 8.43
N HIS A 184 -4.06 -13.23 8.84
CA HIS A 184 -4.18 -14.37 9.77
C HIS A 184 -3.79 -15.71 9.14
N GLN A 185 -4.09 -15.95 7.86
CA GLN A 185 -3.71 -17.20 7.18
C GLN A 185 -2.19 -17.30 6.98
N THR A 186 -1.53 -16.22 6.55
CA THR A 186 -0.08 -16.25 6.30
C THR A 186 0.76 -16.48 7.55
N LYS A 187 0.30 -16.02 8.73
CA LYS A 187 1.00 -16.27 10.00
C LYS A 187 0.85 -17.72 10.49
N ASN A 188 -0.27 -18.37 10.17
CA ASN A 188 -0.50 -19.76 10.53
C ASN A 188 0.28 -20.72 9.62
N ASP A 189 0.38 -20.44 8.32
CA ASP A 189 1.15 -21.30 7.39
C ASP A 189 2.66 -21.33 7.70
N THR A 190 3.25 -20.20 8.12
CA THR A 190 4.67 -20.16 8.53
C THR A 190 4.97 -20.92 9.83
N ARG A 191 3.97 -21.24 10.67
CA ARG A 191 4.17 -22.06 11.88
C ARG A 191 4.13 -23.57 11.59
N PHE A 192 3.50 -23.99 10.49
CA PHE A 192 3.44 -25.40 10.10
C PHE A 192 4.64 -25.85 9.24
N SER A 193 5.38 -24.92 8.65
CA SER A 193 6.58 -25.24 7.85
C SER A 193 7.87 -25.47 8.66
N THR A 194 7.88 -25.22 9.97
CA THR A 194 9.07 -25.44 10.83
C THR A 194 9.01 -26.70 11.68
N VAL A 195 8.07 -27.62 11.41
CA VAL A 195 7.94 -28.87 12.15
C VAL A 195 7.91 -30.05 11.18
N ASN A 196 8.93 -30.19 10.33
CA ASN A 196 9.21 -31.43 9.58
C ASN A 196 10.60 -31.36 8.93
N GLU A 197 11.64 -31.12 9.73
CA GLU A 197 13.00 -31.51 9.38
C GLU A 197 13.78 -31.63 10.69
N VAL A 198 13.89 -32.87 11.18
CA VAL A 198 15.04 -33.51 11.83
C VAL A 198 14.58 -34.95 12.14
N THR A 199 15.39 -35.88 11.65
CA THR A 199 15.39 -37.35 11.84
C THR A 199 14.91 -37.87 13.18
#